data_AF-A0A538AVC7-F1
#
_entry.id   AF-A0A538AVC7-F1
#
_cell.length_a   1.000
_cell.length_b   1.000
_cell.length_c   1.000
_cell.angle_alpha   90.00
_cell.angle_beta   90.00
_cell.angle_gamma   90.00
#
_symmetry.space_group_name_H-M   'P 1'
#
loop_
_entity.id
_entity.type
_entity.pdbx_description
1 polymer ?
#
loop_
_entity_poly.entity_id
_entity_poly.type
_entity_poly.pdbx_seq_one_letter_code
_entity_poly.pdbx_strand_id
1 'polypeptide(L)'
;MPYHKLPILEEKGFVVLKKFGKPVPDEEFRHMEYVDWKSGGDTNFAPIASAFGDMECAGFWDHGKPDKDGIWTNNAEVCPTLVEWTERVGARYGRVRTIKLEPNTEQGAIKNLHADDNNRLNPEGEGWVVRAWLQLTDNPDSYMIVREDKDDPSTESRIPLPKGAQFVVDSQRLWHAVWHPGPGPRYALIVSFESGPDLERWIDSQLAEQPVGA
;
A
#
# COMPACT_ATOMS: atom_id res chain seq x y z
N MET A 1 -20.95 15.98 4.49
CA MET A 1 -19.77 16.76 5.00
C MET A 1 -18.55 16.32 4.20
N PRO A 2 -17.54 17.17 3.96
CA PRO A 2 -16.35 16.72 3.22
C PRO A 2 -15.63 15.61 3.98
N TYR A 3 -15.03 14.66 3.27
CA TYR A 3 -14.20 13.62 3.87
C TYR A 3 -13.03 14.25 4.64
N HIS A 4 -12.64 13.63 5.76
CA HIS A 4 -11.36 13.96 6.39
C HIS A 4 -10.25 13.44 5.48
N LYS A 5 -9.32 14.31 5.09
CA LYS A 5 -8.13 13.95 4.29
C LYS A 5 -6.87 14.32 5.06
N LEU A 6 -5.75 13.69 4.73
CA LEU A 6 -4.45 14.00 5.32
C LEU A 6 -3.85 15.26 4.67
N PRO A 7 -3.56 16.34 5.42
CA PRO A 7 -2.95 17.55 4.86
C PRO A 7 -1.60 17.29 4.18
N ILE A 8 -0.79 16.37 4.73
CA ILE A 8 0.53 16.02 4.19
C ILE A 8 0.48 15.45 2.76
N LEU A 9 -0.69 14.95 2.32
CA LEU A 9 -0.89 14.41 0.97
C LEU A 9 -1.49 15.44 0.00
N GLU A 10 -1.80 16.66 0.45
CA GLU A 10 -2.50 17.65 -0.39
C GLU A 10 -1.67 18.07 -1.60
N GLU A 11 -0.39 18.35 -1.42
CA GLU A 11 0.48 18.79 -2.52
C GLU A 11 0.75 17.66 -3.52
N LYS A 12 1.30 16.53 -3.04
CA LYS A 12 1.85 15.48 -3.92
C LYS A 12 1.00 14.23 -4.05
N GLY A 13 0.00 14.04 -3.19
CA GLY A 13 -0.76 12.80 -3.10
C GLY A 13 -0.02 11.61 -2.47
N PHE A 14 1.26 11.75 -2.10
CA PHE A 14 2.02 10.71 -1.40
C PHE A 14 3.03 11.32 -0.41
N VAL A 15 3.47 10.51 0.56
CA VAL A 15 4.56 10.83 1.49
C VAL A 15 5.47 9.63 1.68
N VAL A 16 6.79 9.84 1.61
CA VAL A 16 7.80 8.84 1.92
C VAL A 16 8.19 8.95 3.39
N LEU A 17 8.25 7.82 4.07
CA LEU A 17 8.53 7.72 5.51
C LEU A 17 9.93 7.15 5.75
N LYS A 18 10.42 7.24 6.99
CA LYS A 18 11.66 6.59 7.42
C LYS A 18 11.56 5.08 7.18
N LYS A 19 12.71 4.43 6.92
CA LYS A 19 12.74 2.97 6.72
C LYS A 19 12.27 2.24 7.98
N PHE A 20 11.52 1.17 7.79
CA PHE A 20 11.19 0.24 8.87
C PHE A 20 12.46 -0.49 9.30
N GLY A 21 12.86 -0.25 10.55
CA GLY A 21 14.13 -0.76 11.09
C GLY A 21 14.08 -2.19 11.63
N LYS A 22 12.89 -2.77 11.81
CA LYS A 22 12.73 -4.14 12.34
C LYS A 22 12.77 -5.13 11.16
N PRO A 23 13.51 -6.26 11.28
CA PRO A 23 13.47 -7.30 10.28
C PRO A 23 12.08 -7.95 10.22
N VAL A 24 11.58 -8.19 9.01
CA VAL A 24 10.45 -9.08 8.74
C VAL A 24 11.01 -10.40 8.23
N PRO A 25 10.75 -11.54 8.90
CA PRO A 25 11.19 -12.85 8.43
C PRO A 25 10.58 -13.18 7.06
N ASP A 26 11.38 -13.75 6.15
CA ASP A 26 10.93 -14.08 4.80
C ASP A 26 9.77 -15.11 4.78
N GLU A 27 9.73 -15.99 5.78
CA GLU A 27 8.63 -16.95 5.98
C GLU A 27 7.27 -16.29 6.22
N GLU A 28 7.24 -15.10 6.83
CA GLU A 28 6.01 -14.34 7.10
C GLU A 28 5.35 -13.80 5.83
N PHE A 29 5.99 -13.90 4.67
CA PHE A 29 5.37 -13.48 3.40
C PHE A 29 5.56 -14.46 2.26
N ARG A 30 6.57 -15.33 2.28
CA ARG A 30 6.77 -16.33 1.21
C ARG A 30 5.90 -17.57 1.35
N HIS A 31 5.47 -17.93 2.56
CA HIS A 31 4.73 -19.17 2.83
C HIS A 31 3.22 -18.95 3.03
N MET A 32 2.74 -17.74 2.82
CA MET A 32 1.31 -17.43 2.81
C MET A 32 0.57 -18.17 1.70
N GLU A 33 -0.73 -18.35 1.87
CA GLU A 33 -1.61 -18.71 0.77
C GLU A 33 -1.84 -17.47 -0.12
N TYR A 34 -1.41 -17.59 -1.38
CA TYR A 34 -1.60 -16.58 -2.41
C TYR A 34 -2.80 -16.92 -3.28
N VAL A 35 -3.62 -15.93 -3.57
CA VAL A 35 -4.69 -16.00 -4.55
C VAL A 35 -4.24 -15.35 -5.86
N ASP A 36 -4.62 -15.96 -6.98
CA ASP A 36 -4.36 -15.41 -8.31
C ASP A 36 -5.22 -14.17 -8.56
N TRP A 37 -4.59 -13.08 -8.97
CA TRP A 37 -5.29 -11.84 -9.33
C TRP A 37 -4.88 -11.36 -10.72
N LYS A 38 -5.80 -11.47 -11.68
CA LYS A 38 -5.49 -11.31 -13.11
C LYS A 38 -5.80 -9.92 -13.69
N SER A 39 -5.52 -8.82 -12.97
CA SER A 39 -5.82 -7.46 -13.48
C SER A 39 -4.61 -6.57 -13.81
N GLY A 40 -3.37 -7.05 -13.69
CA GLY A 40 -2.19 -6.26 -14.09
C GLY A 40 -0.85 -6.96 -13.81
N GLY A 41 -0.27 -7.56 -14.85
CA GLY A 41 0.98 -8.33 -14.76
C GLY A 41 0.83 -9.70 -14.10
N ASP A 42 1.95 -10.41 -13.94
CA ASP A 42 2.04 -11.65 -13.15
C ASP A 42 2.18 -11.27 -11.67
N THR A 43 1.05 -10.83 -11.10
CA THR A 43 0.93 -10.32 -9.73
C THR A 43 0.02 -11.24 -8.93
N ASN A 44 0.50 -11.73 -7.79
CA ASN A 44 -0.31 -12.50 -6.84
C ASN A 44 -0.46 -11.73 -5.54
N PHE A 45 -1.57 -11.96 -4.84
CA PHE A 45 -1.80 -11.37 -3.52
C PHE A 45 -2.04 -12.45 -2.49
N ALA A 46 -1.49 -12.28 -1.30
CA ALA A 46 -1.86 -13.05 -0.13
C ALA A 46 -2.68 -12.13 0.80
N PRO A 47 -4.00 -12.34 0.91
CA PRO A 47 -4.84 -11.53 1.79
C PRO A 47 -4.54 -11.88 3.25
N ILE A 48 -4.20 -10.87 4.04
CA ILE A 48 -3.99 -10.94 5.49
C ILE A 48 -5.26 -10.48 6.21
N ALA A 49 -5.96 -9.47 5.66
CA ALA A 49 -7.31 -9.10 6.07
C ALA A 49 -8.21 -8.87 4.84
N SER A 50 -9.47 -9.30 4.95
CA SER A 50 -10.51 -9.15 3.93
C SER A 50 -11.83 -8.64 4.54
N ALA A 51 -12.89 -8.53 3.75
CA ALA A 51 -14.14 -7.94 4.21
C ALA A 51 -14.79 -8.77 5.33
N PHE A 52 -14.67 -10.10 5.22
CA PHE A 52 -15.27 -11.05 6.16
C PHE A 52 -14.27 -12.06 6.76
N GLY A 53 -12.97 -11.93 6.47
CA GLY A 53 -11.93 -12.85 6.95
C GLY A 53 -11.67 -14.04 6.02
N ASP A 54 -12.38 -14.09 4.89
CA ASP A 54 -12.17 -15.09 3.85
C ASP A 54 -10.85 -14.87 3.07
N MET A 55 -10.30 -15.95 2.55
CA MET A 55 -9.10 -15.97 1.71
C MET A 55 -9.38 -15.44 0.30
N GLU A 56 -9.64 -14.14 0.19
CA GLU A 56 -9.99 -13.48 -1.08
C GLU A 56 -9.37 -12.09 -1.23
N CYS A 57 -9.35 -11.61 -2.48
CA CYS A 57 -8.82 -10.29 -2.83
C CYS A 57 -9.87 -9.33 -3.43
N ALA A 58 -11.17 -9.60 -3.30
CA ALA A 58 -12.22 -8.70 -3.76
C ALA A 58 -12.15 -7.31 -3.11
N GLY A 59 -12.82 -6.33 -3.72
CA GLY A 59 -13.04 -5.04 -3.09
C GLY A 59 -14.09 -5.17 -2.00
N PHE A 60 -13.98 -4.41 -0.90
CA PHE A 60 -14.98 -4.47 0.17
C PHE A 60 -16.36 -4.01 -0.30
N TRP A 61 -16.43 -3.23 -1.38
CA TRP A 61 -17.69 -2.81 -1.98
C TRP A 61 -18.49 -3.97 -2.60
N ASP A 62 -17.84 -5.06 -3.02
CA ASP A 62 -18.52 -6.27 -3.51
C ASP A 62 -19.32 -6.95 -2.37
N HIS A 63 -18.97 -6.60 -1.13
CA HIS A 63 -19.60 -7.05 0.11
C HIS A 63 -20.49 -5.99 0.76
N GLY A 64 -20.73 -4.86 0.07
CA GLY A 64 -21.50 -3.75 0.61
C GLY A 64 -20.83 -3.00 1.76
N LYS A 65 -19.50 -3.11 1.90
CA LYS A 65 -18.71 -2.46 2.97
C LYS A 65 -17.79 -1.35 2.42
N PRO A 66 -17.51 -0.29 3.20
CA PRO A 66 -16.36 0.58 2.94
C PRO A 66 -15.06 -0.19 3.14
N ASP A 67 -13.94 0.23 2.55
CA ASP A 67 -12.61 -0.40 2.70
C ASP A 67 -11.96 -0.07 4.07
N LYS A 68 -12.68 -0.42 5.14
CA LYS A 68 -12.34 -0.23 6.56
C LYS A 68 -12.85 -1.43 7.36
N ASP A 69 -12.33 -1.59 8.57
CA ASP A 69 -12.67 -2.68 9.50
C ASP A 69 -12.53 -4.07 8.85
N GLY A 70 -11.36 -4.30 8.26
CA GLY A 70 -10.98 -5.60 7.72
C GLY A 70 -10.87 -6.66 8.81
N ILE A 71 -11.29 -7.88 8.48
CA ILE A 71 -11.21 -9.04 9.37
C ILE A 71 -10.01 -9.88 8.94
N TRP A 72 -9.18 -10.26 9.92
CA TRP A 72 -8.01 -11.11 9.69
C TRP A 72 -8.39 -12.45 9.07
N THR A 73 -7.59 -12.89 8.11
CA THR A 73 -7.67 -14.21 7.48
C THR A 73 -6.70 -15.18 8.15
N ASN A 74 -6.68 -16.44 7.73
CA ASN A 74 -5.72 -17.44 8.23
C ASN A 74 -4.24 -17.04 7.96
N ASN A 75 -3.95 -16.22 6.94
CA ASN A 75 -2.59 -15.74 6.71
C ASN A 75 -2.07 -14.86 7.87
N ALA A 76 -2.96 -14.22 8.65
CA ALA A 76 -2.55 -13.41 9.80
C ALA A 76 -1.83 -14.24 10.88
N GLU A 77 -2.13 -15.53 11.00
CA GLU A 77 -1.52 -16.43 11.98
C GLU A 77 -0.03 -16.69 11.70
N VAL A 78 0.40 -16.54 10.45
CA VAL A 78 1.77 -16.83 10.01
C VAL A 78 2.62 -15.58 9.73
N CYS A 79 2.09 -14.37 10.00
CA CYS A 79 2.80 -13.11 9.78
C CYS A 79 2.69 -12.11 10.95
N PRO A 80 3.09 -12.51 12.16
CA PRO A 80 2.93 -11.68 13.35
C PRO A 80 3.59 -10.30 13.24
N THR A 81 4.71 -10.15 12.53
CA THR A 81 5.36 -8.85 12.33
C THR A 81 4.56 -7.94 11.41
N LEU A 82 3.90 -8.47 10.38
CA LEU A 82 3.07 -7.69 9.46
C LEU A 82 1.73 -7.27 10.10
N VAL A 83 1.14 -8.15 10.91
CA VAL A 83 -0.03 -7.85 11.74
C VAL A 83 0.33 -6.77 12.75
N GLU A 84 1.41 -6.95 13.51
CA GLU A 84 1.89 -5.97 14.48
C GLU A 84 2.19 -4.61 13.84
N TRP A 85 2.81 -4.58 12.65
CA TRP A 85 3.05 -3.34 11.91
C TRP A 85 1.74 -2.62 11.60
N THR A 86 0.73 -3.35 11.12
CA THR A 86 -0.57 -2.81 10.75
C THR A 86 -1.32 -2.26 11.97
N GLU A 87 -1.36 -3.02 13.06
CA GLU A 87 -2.04 -2.61 14.30
C GLU A 87 -1.36 -1.40 14.97
N ARG A 88 -0.01 -1.32 14.90
CA ARG A 88 0.77 -0.20 15.46
C ARG A 88 0.50 1.15 14.80
N VAL A 89 -0.07 1.18 13.58
CA VAL A 89 -0.51 2.44 12.95
C VAL A 89 -1.66 3.06 13.75
N GLY A 90 -2.49 2.24 14.41
CA GLY A 90 -3.59 2.69 15.27
C GLY A 90 -4.81 3.25 14.52
N ALA A 91 -4.73 3.41 13.20
CA ALA A 91 -5.87 3.80 12.37
C ALA A 91 -6.73 2.58 11.97
N ARG A 92 -8.01 2.82 11.67
CA ARG A 92 -8.88 1.78 11.07
C ARG A 92 -8.28 1.34 9.73
N TYR A 93 -8.17 0.03 9.55
CA TYR A 93 -7.63 -0.57 8.33
C TYR A 93 -8.68 -1.40 7.60
N GLY A 94 -8.62 -1.41 6.28
CA GLY A 94 -9.43 -2.26 5.41
C GLY A 94 -8.65 -3.47 4.94
N ARG A 95 -8.45 -3.58 3.62
CA ARG A 95 -7.62 -4.62 3.00
C ARG A 95 -6.16 -4.56 3.47
N VAL A 96 -5.67 -5.67 4.02
CA VAL A 96 -4.25 -5.91 4.33
C VAL A 96 -3.78 -7.06 3.45
N ARG A 97 -2.73 -6.86 2.66
CA ARG A 97 -2.25 -7.88 1.70
C ARG A 97 -0.75 -7.84 1.52
N THR A 98 -0.14 -9.01 1.38
CA THR A 98 1.18 -9.08 0.71
C THR A 98 0.94 -9.11 -0.79
N ILE A 99 1.67 -8.29 -1.54
CA ILE A 99 1.78 -8.36 -2.99
C ILE A 99 3.07 -9.08 -3.37
N LYS A 100 2.97 -10.04 -4.30
CA LYS A 100 4.09 -10.64 -5.01
C LYS A 100 4.06 -10.14 -6.45
N LEU A 101 5.12 -9.49 -6.89
CA LEU A 101 5.26 -8.97 -8.25
C LEU A 101 6.47 -9.62 -8.92
N GLU A 102 6.24 -10.32 -10.03
CA GLU A 102 7.31 -10.84 -10.87
C GLU A 102 8.04 -9.72 -11.63
N PRO A 103 9.29 -9.96 -12.08
CA PRO A 103 10.04 -9.01 -12.90
C PRO A 103 9.26 -8.49 -14.11
N ASN A 104 9.39 -7.20 -14.39
CA ASN A 104 8.70 -6.54 -15.50
C ASN A 104 9.54 -5.46 -16.18
N THR A 105 9.02 -4.90 -17.27
CA THR A 105 9.64 -3.76 -17.97
C THR A 105 9.00 -2.46 -17.53
N GLU A 106 9.75 -1.35 -17.60
CA GLU A 106 9.23 -0.02 -17.23
C GLU A 106 8.04 0.37 -18.13
N GLN A 107 8.12 0.06 -19.43
CA GLN A 107 6.99 0.23 -20.35
C GLN A 107 5.77 -0.60 -19.92
N GLY A 108 5.99 -1.83 -19.45
CA GLY A 108 4.94 -2.68 -18.89
C GLY A 108 4.31 -2.06 -17.64
N ALA A 109 5.11 -1.50 -16.73
CA ALA A 109 4.62 -0.79 -15.56
C ALA A 109 3.78 0.43 -15.95
N ILE A 110 4.26 1.28 -16.87
CA ILE A 110 3.54 2.48 -17.35
C ILE A 110 2.18 2.10 -17.97
N LYS A 111 2.14 1.04 -18.79
CA LYS A 111 0.88 0.55 -19.39
C LYS A 111 -0.14 0.11 -18.33
N ASN A 112 0.33 -0.37 -17.18
CA ASN A 112 -0.49 -0.86 -16.08
C ASN A 112 -0.78 0.21 -15.00
N LEU A 113 -0.49 1.49 -15.26
CA LEU A 113 -0.91 2.59 -14.39
C LEU A 113 -2.43 2.53 -14.19
N HIS A 114 -2.84 2.47 -12.93
CA HIS A 114 -4.24 2.47 -12.49
C HIS A 114 -4.43 3.37 -11.27
N ALA A 115 -5.65 3.86 -11.09
CA ALA A 115 -6.11 4.42 -9.84
C ALA A 115 -6.99 3.38 -9.15
N ASP A 116 -6.91 3.32 -7.83
CA ASP A 116 -7.78 2.46 -7.02
C ASP A 116 -9.18 3.06 -6.87
N ASP A 117 -10.14 2.24 -6.44
CA ASP A 117 -11.49 2.66 -6.06
C ASP A 117 -11.80 2.33 -4.59
N ASN A 118 -10.94 2.81 -3.68
CA ASN A 118 -11.02 2.48 -2.26
C ASN A 118 -12.21 3.12 -1.55
N ASN A 119 -12.71 4.25 -2.06
CA ASN A 119 -13.69 5.10 -1.40
C ASN A 119 -15.11 4.96 -1.98
N ARG A 120 -15.37 3.98 -2.86
CA ARG A 120 -16.69 3.77 -3.53
C ARG A 120 -17.89 3.82 -2.58
N LEU A 121 -17.79 3.16 -1.42
CA LEU A 121 -18.84 3.10 -0.39
C LEU A 121 -18.43 3.82 0.89
N ASN A 122 -17.44 4.70 0.84
CA ASN A 122 -16.97 5.42 2.03
C ASN A 122 -18.04 6.42 2.48
N PRO A 123 -18.52 6.38 3.73
CA PRO A 123 -19.55 7.30 4.19
C PRO A 123 -19.07 8.75 4.20
N GLU A 124 -19.94 9.67 3.78
CA GLU A 124 -19.63 11.11 3.84
C GLU A 124 -19.26 11.55 5.27
N GLY A 125 -18.24 12.41 5.37
CA GLY A 125 -17.76 12.91 6.65
C GLY A 125 -16.88 11.94 7.43
N GLU A 126 -16.64 10.72 6.94
CA GLU A 126 -15.59 9.85 7.49
C GLU A 126 -14.22 10.15 6.85
N GLY A 127 -13.19 9.45 7.32
CA GLY A 127 -11.86 9.52 6.76
C GLY A 127 -11.76 8.90 5.37
N TRP A 128 -10.99 9.55 4.50
CA TRP A 128 -10.59 9.05 3.19
C TRP A 128 -9.69 7.83 3.31
N VAL A 129 -9.93 6.80 2.51
CA VAL A 129 -9.09 5.61 2.49
C VAL A 129 -7.88 5.85 1.59
N VAL A 130 -6.69 5.74 2.18
CA VAL A 130 -5.37 5.79 1.53
C VAL A 130 -4.68 4.44 1.64
N ARG A 131 -3.61 4.24 0.87
CA ARG A 131 -2.84 2.98 0.87
C ARG A 131 -1.44 3.23 1.40
N ALA A 132 -1.00 2.41 2.35
CA ALA A 132 0.35 2.39 2.87
C ALA A 132 1.10 1.16 2.33
N TRP A 133 2.39 1.33 2.05
CA TRP A 133 3.29 0.26 1.61
C TRP A 133 4.43 0.05 2.61
N LEU A 134 4.85 -1.20 2.77
CA LEU A 134 6.09 -1.59 3.41
C LEU A 134 6.84 -2.59 2.52
N GLN A 135 8.06 -2.26 2.12
CA GLN A 135 8.90 -3.12 1.27
C GLN A 135 9.51 -4.28 2.06
N LEU A 136 9.30 -5.52 1.61
CA LEU A 136 9.75 -6.73 2.31
C LEU A 136 11.03 -7.33 1.70
N THR A 137 11.20 -7.21 0.39
CA THR A 137 12.41 -7.62 -0.33
C THR A 137 13.20 -6.41 -0.81
N ASP A 138 14.51 -6.59 -1.01
CA ASP A 138 15.38 -5.53 -1.51
C ASP A 138 15.54 -5.63 -3.03
N ASN A 139 15.34 -4.51 -3.71
CA ASN A 139 15.82 -4.30 -5.06
C ASN A 139 16.06 -2.78 -5.24
N PRO A 140 17.32 -2.33 -5.30
CA PRO A 140 17.65 -0.91 -5.30
C PRO A 140 17.16 -0.18 -6.56
N ASP A 141 16.93 -0.91 -7.65
CA ASP A 141 16.50 -0.34 -8.94
C ASP A 141 14.96 -0.26 -9.06
N SER A 142 14.21 -0.83 -8.12
CA SER A 142 12.75 -0.82 -8.15
C SER A 142 12.19 0.50 -7.66
N TYR A 143 11.16 0.99 -8.34
CA TYR A 143 10.39 2.15 -7.89
C TYR A 143 8.90 2.01 -8.22
N MET A 144 8.08 2.68 -7.41
CA MET A 144 6.69 2.97 -7.77
C MET A 144 6.66 4.23 -8.61
N ILE A 145 6.03 4.14 -9.78
CA ILE A 145 5.66 5.27 -10.61
C ILE A 145 4.33 5.78 -10.09
N VAL A 146 4.23 7.09 -9.85
CA VAL A 146 2.96 7.77 -9.54
C VAL A 146 2.77 8.96 -10.48
N ARG A 147 1.53 9.21 -10.92
CA ARG A 147 1.14 10.35 -11.76
C ARG A 147 -0.20 10.91 -11.31
N GLU A 148 -0.36 12.23 -11.40
CA GLU A 148 -1.68 12.86 -11.23
C GLU A 148 -2.55 12.64 -12.45
N ASP A 149 -1.96 12.76 -13.64
CA ASP A 149 -2.59 12.42 -14.92
C ASP A 149 -1.84 11.24 -15.55
N LYS A 150 -2.58 10.17 -15.83
CA LYS A 150 -2.05 8.94 -16.44
C LYS A 150 -1.23 9.23 -17.70
N ASP A 151 -1.73 10.14 -18.53
CA ASP A 151 -1.25 10.38 -19.89
C ASP A 151 -0.26 11.56 -19.98
N ASP A 152 0.00 12.25 -18.86
CA ASP A 152 0.99 13.34 -18.77
C ASP A 152 2.22 12.92 -17.93
N PRO A 153 3.35 12.55 -18.57
CA PRO A 153 4.58 12.22 -17.88
C PRO A 153 5.19 13.36 -17.07
N SER A 154 4.80 14.63 -17.29
CA SER A 154 5.33 15.76 -16.52
C SER A 154 4.83 15.77 -15.06
N THR A 155 3.75 15.05 -14.78
CA THR A 155 3.20 14.86 -13.42
C THR A 155 3.84 13.66 -12.69
N GLU A 156 4.80 12.98 -13.31
CA GLU A 156 5.40 11.76 -12.77
C GLU A 156 6.32 12.04 -11.57
N SER A 157 6.11 11.27 -10.51
CA SER A 157 7.10 11.06 -9.45
C SER A 157 7.46 9.59 -9.33
N ARG A 158 8.66 9.30 -8.80
CA ARG A 158 9.16 7.95 -8.59
C ARG A 158 9.52 7.76 -7.12
N ILE A 159 8.93 6.75 -6.48
CA ILE A 159 9.17 6.40 -5.08
C ILE A 159 10.10 5.18 -5.05
N PRO A 160 11.35 5.30 -4.56
CA PRO A 160 12.27 4.17 -4.46
C PRO A 160 11.76 3.07 -3.52
N LEU A 161 12.05 1.81 -3.85
CA LEU A 161 11.53 0.64 -3.13
C LEU A 161 12.63 -0.28 -2.54
N PRO A 162 13.68 0.23 -1.86
CA PRO A 162 14.59 -0.66 -1.14
C PRO A 162 13.87 -1.35 0.02
N LYS A 163 14.43 -2.45 0.52
CA LYS A 163 13.88 -3.17 1.68
C LYS A 163 13.67 -2.23 2.87
N GLY A 164 12.51 -2.37 3.51
CA GLY A 164 12.07 -1.52 4.61
C GLY A 164 11.57 -0.14 4.21
N ALA A 165 11.56 0.26 2.93
CA ALA A 165 10.94 1.52 2.54
C ALA A 165 9.45 1.52 2.88
N GLN A 166 8.98 2.66 3.40
CA GLN A 166 7.61 2.89 3.83
C GLN A 166 7.10 4.16 3.17
N PHE A 167 5.85 4.16 2.71
CA PHE A 167 5.21 5.34 2.15
C PHE A 167 3.69 5.20 2.18
N VAL A 168 2.99 6.32 2.10
CA VAL A 168 1.53 6.40 1.99
C VAL A 168 1.18 7.12 0.70
N VAL A 169 0.18 6.62 -0.04
CA VAL A 169 -0.33 7.17 -1.30
C VAL A 169 -1.84 7.33 -1.21
N ASP A 170 -2.35 8.47 -1.64
CA ASP A 170 -3.75 8.60 -2.05
C ASP A 170 -3.93 7.90 -3.40
N SER A 171 -4.06 6.57 -3.35
CA SER A 171 -4.05 5.71 -4.53
C SER A 171 -5.31 5.81 -5.38
N GLN A 172 -6.35 6.52 -4.90
CA GLN A 172 -7.53 6.87 -5.68
C GLN A 172 -7.38 8.22 -6.40
N ARG A 173 -6.54 9.13 -5.89
CA ARG A 173 -6.11 10.34 -6.61
C ARG A 173 -5.04 10.02 -7.65
N LEU A 174 -4.04 9.23 -7.28
CA LEU A 174 -2.85 9.01 -8.09
C LEU A 174 -2.91 7.72 -8.90
N TRP A 175 -2.61 7.84 -10.18
CA TRP A 175 -2.30 6.70 -11.04
C TRP A 175 -0.97 6.11 -10.62
N HIS A 176 -0.90 4.80 -10.41
CA HIS A 176 0.30 4.18 -9.89
C HIS A 176 0.54 2.78 -10.46
N ALA A 177 1.83 2.40 -10.51
CA ALA A 177 2.30 1.07 -10.90
C ALA A 177 3.74 0.88 -10.40
N VAL A 178 4.16 -0.37 -10.22
CA VAL A 178 5.54 -0.68 -9.81
C VAL A 178 6.34 -1.20 -11.00
N TRP A 179 7.52 -0.62 -11.20
CA TRP A 179 8.55 -1.22 -12.04
C TRP A 179 9.53 -2.02 -11.17
N HIS A 180 9.78 -3.26 -11.58
CA HIS A 180 10.68 -4.18 -10.91
C HIS A 180 11.59 -4.89 -11.93
N PRO A 181 12.84 -4.44 -12.12
CA PRO A 181 13.76 -5.04 -13.08
C PRO A 181 14.60 -6.20 -12.51
N GLY A 182 14.28 -6.68 -11.29
CA GLY A 182 15.06 -7.72 -10.62
C GLY A 182 15.02 -9.10 -11.29
N PRO A 183 15.89 -10.04 -10.89
CA PRO A 183 15.91 -11.39 -11.44
C PRO A 183 14.89 -12.36 -10.82
N GLY A 184 14.13 -11.93 -9.81
CA GLY A 184 13.13 -12.75 -9.11
C GLY A 184 12.06 -11.89 -8.45
N PRO A 185 11.04 -12.47 -7.81
CA PRO A 185 9.87 -11.72 -7.36
C PRO A 185 10.18 -10.74 -6.22
N ARG A 186 9.51 -9.59 -6.27
CA ARG A 186 9.45 -8.58 -5.20
C ARG A 186 8.23 -8.80 -4.33
N TYR A 187 8.39 -8.61 -3.02
CA TYR A 187 7.32 -8.63 -2.03
C TYR A 187 7.18 -7.30 -1.30
N ALA A 188 5.94 -6.89 -1.06
CA ALA A 188 5.59 -5.76 -0.21
C ALA A 188 4.30 -6.04 0.56
N LEU A 189 4.16 -5.48 1.76
CA LEU A 189 2.88 -5.34 2.43
C LEU A 189 2.17 -4.09 1.88
N ILE A 190 0.87 -4.19 1.62
CA ILE A 190 0.02 -3.05 1.27
C ILE A 190 -1.21 -3.06 2.17
N VAL A 191 -1.51 -1.91 2.78
CA VAL A 191 -2.60 -1.73 3.74
C VAL A 191 -3.47 -0.55 3.34
N SER A 192 -4.79 -0.74 3.31
CA SER A 192 -5.74 0.36 3.28
C SER A 192 -5.93 0.92 4.69
N PHE A 193 -5.75 2.23 4.87
CA PHE A 193 -6.03 2.92 6.13
C PHE A 193 -7.02 4.06 5.94
N GLU A 194 -7.91 4.24 6.90
CA GLU A 194 -8.69 5.45 7.04
C GLU A 194 -7.81 6.61 7.48
N SER A 195 -7.86 7.73 6.77
CA SER A 195 -7.25 8.97 7.21
C SER A 195 -7.98 9.56 8.41
N GLY A 196 -7.22 10.05 9.36
CA GLY A 196 -7.73 10.73 10.54
C GLY A 196 -6.58 11.01 11.50
N PRO A 197 -6.88 11.51 12.71
CA PRO A 197 -5.86 11.89 13.68
C PRO A 197 -4.89 10.75 14.02
N ASP A 198 -5.33 9.49 13.99
CA ASP A 198 -4.48 8.35 14.34
C ASP A 198 -3.45 8.06 13.26
N LEU A 199 -3.88 8.03 11.99
CA LEU A 199 -2.96 7.85 10.85
C LEU A 199 -2.00 9.04 10.72
N GLU A 200 -2.49 10.26 10.93
CA GLU A 200 -1.67 11.47 10.90
C GLU A 200 -0.57 11.42 11.97
N ARG A 201 -0.91 11.10 13.22
CA ARG A 201 0.09 10.94 14.30
C ARG A 201 1.12 9.86 13.98
N TRP A 202 0.69 8.74 13.38
CA TRP A 202 1.62 7.71 12.95
C TRP A 202 2.56 8.25 11.86
N ILE A 203 2.03 8.87 10.79
CA ILE A 203 2.84 9.46 9.71
C ILE A 203 3.87 10.44 10.27
N ASP A 204 3.45 11.36 11.14
CA ASP A 204 4.33 12.36 11.76
C ASP A 204 5.49 11.70 12.52
N SER A 205 5.20 10.64 13.27
CA SER A 205 6.23 9.87 13.99
C SER A 205 7.21 9.14 13.05
N GLN A 206 6.84 8.94 11.79
CA GLN A 206 7.64 8.24 10.78
C GLN A 206 8.31 9.19 9.78
N LEU A 207 8.09 10.50 9.85
CA LEU A 207 8.83 11.44 9.02
C LEU A 207 10.33 11.36 9.33
N ALA A 208 11.16 11.43 8.29
CA ALA A 208 12.60 11.56 8.48
C ALA A 208 12.87 12.89 9.20
N GLU A 209 13.83 12.89 10.13
CA GLU A 209 14.31 14.15 10.71
C GLU A 209 14.81 15.02 9.56
N GLN A 210 14.28 16.25 9.46
CA GLN A 210 14.91 17.23 8.58
C GLN A 210 16.34 17.46 9.10
N PRO A 211 17.37 17.47 8.23
CA PRO A 211 18.69 17.85 8.67
C PRO A 211 18.61 19.24 9.30
N VAL A 212 18.96 19.34 10.59
CA VAL A 212 19.09 20.60 11.30
C VAL A 212 20.24 21.37 10.67
N GLY A 213 19.92 22.37 9.85
CA GLY A 213 20.88 23.32 9.29
C GLY A 213 21.62 22.82 8.05
N ALA A 214 21.22 23.36 6.89
CA ALA A 214 22.10 23.57 5.75
C ALA A 214 22.17 25.08 5.49
#